data_AF-A0A140GRJ4-F1
#
_entry.id   AF-A0A140GRJ4-F1
#
_cell.length_a   1.000
_cell.length_b   1.000
_cell.length_c   1.000
_cell.angle_alpha   90.00
_cell.angle_beta   90.00
_cell.angle_gamma   90.00
#
_symmetry.space_group_name_H-M   'P 1'
#
loop_
_entity.id
_entity.type
_entity.pdbx_description
1 polymer ?
#
loop_
_entity_poly.entity_id
_entity_poly.type
_entity_poly.pdbx_seq_one_letter_code
_entity_poly.pdbx_strand_id
1 'polypeptide(L)'
;MKKYEIQSILHSKGYVSIETLIVTGLIIATGAFLISKLVLKGKDVANSSNNNIINASKIMNDTEDDNYSKNQIASSENITYPLANTPTNIKKFRYENVNYKGEDGVKITGYTENSNDVVIPSCINGKKVIGIDEQVFHCKNITSVIIPDGVKFIGDFAFSENQLTSLKIPNSVTDIGKYVFRKNKLTSVTIPDNITYISEEAFSENQLTSVTIPANVTQIDNWAFYENKLTSITIHDNITQIGNNAFSYNKLTSLKIPNSVTYIGEDAFSYNKLTSVTMPKIFENNERKYFHHLSNITFNLI
;
A
#
# COMPACT_ATOMS: atom_id res chain seq x y z
N MET A 1 -10.29 23.63 -18.47
CA MET A 1 -9.26 24.68 -18.48
C MET A 1 -8.51 24.58 -19.80
N LYS A 2 -8.45 25.67 -20.59
CA LYS A 2 -7.85 25.62 -21.94
C LYS A 2 -6.32 25.53 -21.81
N LYS A 3 -5.64 24.82 -22.72
CA LYS A 3 -4.18 24.56 -22.71
C LYS A 3 -3.33 25.80 -22.37
N TYR A 4 -3.72 26.97 -22.87
CA TYR A 4 -3.03 28.24 -22.68
C TYR A 4 -3.11 28.81 -21.25
N GLU A 5 -4.20 28.57 -20.51
CA GLU A 5 -4.34 29.03 -19.13
C GLU A 5 -3.37 28.30 -18.20
N ILE A 6 -3.23 26.98 -18.41
CA ILE A 6 -2.30 26.11 -17.66
C ILE A 6 -0.85 26.54 -17.95
N GLN A 7 -0.54 26.86 -19.21
CA GLN A 7 0.79 27.28 -19.62
C GLN A 7 1.21 28.61 -18.99
N SER A 8 0.27 29.56 -18.82
CA SER A 8 0.54 30.84 -18.13
C SER A 8 0.86 30.65 -16.65
N ILE A 9 0.17 29.73 -15.97
CA ILE A 9 0.35 29.44 -14.53
C ILE A 9 1.67 28.72 -14.28
N LEU A 10 2.13 27.89 -15.22
CA LEU A 10 3.42 27.20 -15.14
C LEU A 10 4.58 28.18 -15.33
N HIS A 11 4.48 29.10 -16.30
CA HIS A 11 5.46 30.16 -16.49
C HIS A 11 5.55 31.12 -15.30
N SER A 12 4.42 31.52 -14.70
CA SER A 12 4.42 32.39 -13.52
C SER A 12 5.05 31.75 -12.27
N LYS A 13 5.30 30.43 -12.31
CA LYS A 13 5.94 29.66 -11.24
C LYS A 13 7.34 29.16 -11.62
N GLY A 14 7.91 29.63 -12.73
CA GLY A 14 9.30 29.36 -13.13
C GLY A 14 9.54 28.04 -13.85
N TYR A 15 8.51 27.37 -14.37
CA TYR A 15 8.67 26.14 -15.15
C TYR A 15 8.87 26.44 -16.64
N VAL A 16 9.80 25.74 -17.30
CA VAL A 16 10.36 26.14 -18.60
C VAL A 16 9.48 25.79 -19.82
N SER A 17 8.67 24.73 -19.77
CA SER A 17 7.50 24.49 -20.65
C SER A 17 6.93 23.08 -20.40
N ILE A 18 5.72 22.81 -20.89
CA ILE A 18 5.13 21.45 -20.91
C ILE A 18 5.97 20.46 -21.72
N GLU A 19 6.72 20.93 -22.73
CA GLU A 19 7.46 20.07 -23.66
C GLU A 19 8.72 19.47 -23.03
N THR A 20 9.33 20.12 -22.05
CA THR A 20 10.49 19.57 -21.32
C THR A 20 10.09 18.44 -20.35
N LEU A 21 8.82 18.37 -19.94
CA LEU A 21 8.31 17.29 -19.06
C LEU A 21 8.11 15.96 -19.82
N ILE A 22 8.02 15.99 -21.14
CA ILE A 22 7.78 14.81 -22.00
C ILE A 22 9.07 14.02 -22.24
N VAL A 23 10.25 14.66 -22.15
CA VAL A 23 11.55 14.00 -22.47
C VAL A 23 12.08 13.15 -21.31
N THR A 24 11.64 13.36 -20.07
CA THR A 24 11.96 12.49 -18.92
C THR A 24 10.74 11.71 -18.45
N GLY A 25 10.25 10.79 -19.29
CA GLY A 25 9.62 9.51 -18.89
C GLY A 25 8.56 9.50 -17.81
N LEU A 26 7.76 10.57 -17.63
CA LEU A 26 6.81 10.66 -16.52
C LEU A 26 5.42 11.17 -16.94
N ILE A 27 4.85 10.64 -18.02
CA ILE A 27 3.38 10.63 -18.23
C ILE A 27 3.05 9.37 -19.04
N ILE A 28 2.70 8.27 -18.37
CA ILE A 28 1.61 7.36 -18.76
C ILE A 28 1.09 6.68 -17.48
N ALA A 29 0.16 7.34 -16.79
CA ALA A 29 -0.94 6.71 -16.04
C ALA A 29 -1.72 7.79 -15.29
N THR A 30 -2.85 8.19 -15.89
CA THR A 30 -4.07 8.67 -15.21
C THR A 30 -3.90 9.75 -14.13
N GLY A 31 -3.98 11.02 -14.53
CA GLY A 31 -4.91 12.04 -14.01
C GLY A 31 -5.01 12.39 -12.51
N ALA A 32 -4.37 11.67 -11.59
CA ALA A 32 -4.57 11.82 -10.14
C ALA A 32 -3.27 12.13 -9.37
N PHE A 33 -2.10 12.16 -10.02
CA PHE A 33 -0.81 12.19 -9.32
C PHE A 33 -0.27 13.59 -8.95
N LEU A 34 -1.00 14.68 -9.23
CA LEU A 34 -0.44 16.04 -9.11
C LEU A 34 -0.59 16.73 -7.75
N ILE A 35 -1.15 16.10 -6.71
CA ILE A 35 -1.33 16.77 -5.39
C ILE A 35 -0.34 16.28 -4.31
N SER A 36 0.58 15.34 -4.58
CA SER A 36 1.47 14.86 -3.50
C SER A 36 2.88 14.54 -3.95
N LYS A 37 3.66 15.58 -4.30
CA LYS A 37 5.10 15.71 -3.99
C LYS A 37 5.67 17.00 -4.60
N LEU A 38 5.54 18.10 -3.89
CA LEU A 38 6.47 19.23 -3.99
C LEU A 38 7.18 19.32 -2.63
N VAL A 39 8.25 18.54 -2.50
CA VAL A 39 9.21 18.69 -1.40
C VAL A 39 10.20 19.77 -1.83
N LEU A 40 10.05 20.98 -1.28
CA LEU A 40 11.06 22.03 -1.36
C LEU A 40 12.33 21.51 -0.68
N LYS A 41 13.33 21.09 -1.46
CA LYS A 41 14.72 21.03 -0.97
C LYS A 41 15.30 22.42 -1.10
N GLY A 42 15.54 23.07 0.04
CA GLY A 42 16.28 24.31 0.10
C GLY A 42 17.66 24.17 -0.53
N LYS A 43 17.99 25.12 -1.41
CA LYS A 43 19.34 25.60 -1.67
C LYS A 43 19.22 26.97 -2.31
N ASP A 44 20.05 27.89 -1.84
CA ASP A 44 20.02 29.32 -2.08
C ASP A 44 19.87 29.73 -3.55
N VAL A 45 18.94 30.64 -3.83
CA VAL A 45 19.08 31.60 -4.93
C VAL A 45 18.59 32.95 -4.42
N ALA A 46 19.55 33.85 -4.22
CA ALA A 46 19.30 35.24 -3.93
C ALA A 46 18.78 36.00 -5.16
N ASN A 47 17.95 37.00 -4.87
CA ASN A 47 17.78 38.29 -5.56
C ASN A 47 17.27 38.34 -7.02
N SER A 48 16.11 38.98 -7.21
CA SER A 48 15.99 40.23 -7.97
C SER A 48 14.56 40.80 -7.92
N SER A 49 14.46 42.08 -7.50
CA SER A 49 13.47 43.14 -7.87
C SER A 49 11.97 42.92 -7.56
N ASN A 50 11.19 43.80 -6.92
CA ASN A 50 11.36 45.23 -6.59
C ASN A 50 10.34 45.68 -5.51
N ASN A 51 10.82 46.59 -4.66
CA ASN A 51 10.11 47.70 -3.99
C ASN A 51 9.09 47.44 -2.88
N ASN A 52 9.57 47.47 -1.63
CA ASN A 52 9.23 48.57 -0.72
C ASN A 52 10.30 48.70 0.40
N ILE A 53 11.15 49.70 0.24
CA ILE A 53 12.09 50.21 1.24
C ILE A 53 11.28 51.00 2.27
N ILE A 54 11.36 50.64 3.54
CA ILE A 54 11.55 51.63 4.62
C ILE A 54 12.56 51.05 5.63
N ASN A 55 13.69 51.76 5.72
CA ASN A 55 14.68 51.92 6.80
C ASN A 55 14.18 51.54 8.22
N ALA A 56 14.99 51.10 9.19
CA ALA A 56 16.39 51.38 9.44
C ALA A 56 17.01 50.35 10.39
N SER A 57 18.30 50.10 10.13
CA SER A 57 19.35 49.62 11.02
C SER A 57 19.29 50.08 12.49
N LYS A 58 19.61 49.18 13.44
CA LYS A 58 20.61 49.48 14.49
C LYS A 58 21.12 48.24 15.28
N ILE A 59 22.40 47.92 15.03
CA ILE A 59 23.48 47.60 15.98
C ILE A 59 23.45 46.25 16.74
N MET A 60 24.47 45.44 16.42
CA MET A 60 25.09 44.40 17.27
C MET A 60 25.64 44.99 18.57
N ASN A 61 25.51 44.29 19.69
CA ASN A 61 26.49 44.35 20.78
C ASN A 61 26.52 42.99 21.49
N ASP A 62 27.68 42.35 21.44
CA ASP A 62 28.15 41.40 22.45
C ASP A 62 28.47 42.15 23.74
N THR A 63 28.05 41.63 24.89
CA THR A 63 28.80 41.71 26.16
C THR A 63 28.29 40.65 27.14
N GLU A 64 29.25 40.08 27.86
CA GLU A 64 29.17 39.06 28.89
C GLU A 64 28.42 39.47 30.17
N ASP A 65 28.12 38.44 30.95
CA ASP A 65 28.10 38.34 32.41
C ASP A 65 26.80 38.40 33.24
N ASP A 66 26.84 37.52 34.24
CA ASP A 66 26.15 37.46 35.53
C ASP A 66 24.93 36.55 35.77
N ASN A 67 25.26 35.51 36.57
CA ASN A 67 24.42 34.66 37.41
C ASN A 67 23.36 35.42 38.23
N TYR A 68 22.10 34.97 38.19
CA TYR A 68 21.20 35.06 39.35
C TYR A 68 20.21 33.88 39.39
N SER A 69 20.11 33.28 40.58
CA SER A 69 19.30 32.11 40.90
C SER A 69 17.92 32.51 41.45
N LYS A 70 16.95 31.58 41.31
CA LYS A 70 15.63 31.46 41.97
C LYS A 70 14.54 32.48 41.57
N ASN A 71 13.45 32.02 40.94
CA ASN A 71 12.27 31.46 41.63
C ASN A 71 11.14 31.11 40.66
N GLN A 72 10.41 30.07 41.06
CA GLN A 72 9.14 29.52 40.57
C GLN A 72 8.04 30.58 40.32
N ILE A 73 7.23 30.41 39.26
CA ILE A 73 5.76 30.59 39.20
C ILE A 73 5.25 30.00 37.88
N ALA A 74 4.18 29.20 37.97
CA ALA A 74 3.41 28.64 36.88
C ALA A 74 2.65 29.71 36.09
N SER A 75 2.58 29.55 34.77
CA SER A 75 1.33 29.71 34.01
C SER A 75 1.49 29.12 32.62
N SER A 76 0.47 28.36 32.24
CA SER A 76 0.27 27.75 30.94
C SER A 76 0.07 28.83 29.87
N GLU A 77 1.04 29.00 28.99
CA GLU A 77 0.80 29.67 27.72
C GLU A 77 0.34 28.64 26.68
N ASN A 78 -0.96 28.68 26.39
CA ASN A 78 -1.59 28.05 25.24
C ASN A 78 -0.94 28.58 23.96
N ILE A 79 0.09 27.89 23.48
CA ILE A 79 0.55 28.04 22.10
C ILE A 79 -0.52 27.41 21.22
N THR A 80 -1.49 28.24 20.85
CA THR A 80 -2.55 27.89 19.90
C THR A 80 -1.94 27.94 18.52
N TYR A 81 -1.53 26.79 17.99
CA TYR A 81 -1.20 26.68 16.57
C TYR A 81 -2.48 26.94 15.77
N PRO A 82 -2.45 27.82 14.75
CA PRO A 82 -3.63 28.05 13.92
C PRO A 82 -4.03 26.73 13.25
N LEU A 83 -5.28 26.32 13.46
CA LEU A 83 -5.95 25.20 12.82
C LEU A 83 -5.77 25.32 11.29
N ALA A 84 -4.81 24.56 10.77
CA ALA A 84 -4.68 24.35 9.34
C ALA A 84 -5.91 23.59 8.86
N ASN A 85 -6.80 24.31 8.16
CA ASN A 85 -7.84 23.85 7.24
C ASN A 85 -8.34 22.42 7.50
N THR A 86 -9.47 22.27 8.22
CA THR A 86 -10.26 21.05 8.15
C THR A 86 -10.70 20.82 6.70
N PRO A 87 -10.14 19.82 5.98
CA PRO A 87 -10.55 19.58 4.61
C PRO A 87 -11.97 19.03 4.66
N THR A 88 -12.87 19.64 3.88
CA THR A 88 -14.26 19.23 3.68
C THR A 88 -14.44 17.75 3.31
N ASN A 89 -13.35 17.06 2.94
CA ASN A 89 -13.27 15.65 2.51
C ASN A 89 -13.21 14.60 3.64
N ILE A 90 -13.18 14.96 4.93
CA ILE A 90 -13.15 13.95 6.01
C ILE A 90 -14.57 13.43 6.36
N LYS A 91 -15.63 14.19 6.05
CA LYS A 91 -17.01 13.84 6.44
C LYS A 91 -17.49 12.47 5.96
N LYS A 92 -16.89 11.95 4.89
CA LYS A 92 -17.21 10.63 4.32
C LYS A 92 -16.59 9.45 5.07
N PHE A 93 -15.63 9.71 5.95
CA PHE A 93 -14.94 8.70 6.73
C PHE A 93 -15.39 8.73 8.18
N ARG A 94 -15.88 7.59 8.69
CA ARG A 94 -15.98 7.32 10.12
C ARG A 94 -14.62 6.82 10.59
N TYR A 95 -14.19 7.21 11.79
CA TYR A 95 -12.88 6.88 12.32
C TYR A 95 -12.88 6.87 13.84
N GLU A 96 -11.93 6.14 14.42
CA GLU A 96 -11.74 5.96 15.85
C GLU A 96 -10.24 6.02 16.19
N ASN A 97 -9.91 6.43 17.42
CA ASN A 97 -8.53 6.34 17.90
C ASN A 97 -8.15 4.87 18.08
N VAL A 98 -6.91 4.52 17.79
CA VAL A 98 -6.37 3.17 17.98
C VAL A 98 -4.91 3.24 18.41
N ASN A 99 -4.51 2.32 19.28
CA ASN A 99 -3.12 1.99 19.52
C ASN A 99 -2.84 0.63 18.85
N TYR A 100 -1.89 0.58 17.93
CA TYR A 100 -1.54 -0.64 17.21
C TYR A 100 -0.04 -0.90 17.35
N LYS A 101 0.29 -2.02 18.02
CA LYS A 101 1.68 -2.43 18.31
C LYS A 101 2.51 -1.28 18.94
N GLY A 102 1.89 -0.47 19.80
CA GLY A 102 2.53 0.66 20.49
C GLY A 102 2.51 2.00 19.73
N GLU A 103 1.96 2.07 18.52
CA GLU A 103 1.79 3.31 17.77
C GLU A 103 0.35 3.85 17.90
N ASP A 104 0.20 5.09 18.38
CA ASP A 104 -1.09 5.79 18.43
C ASP A 104 -1.44 6.44 17.09
N GLY A 105 -2.70 6.33 16.70
CA GLY A 105 -3.25 6.99 15.53
C GLY A 105 -4.76 6.86 15.45
N VAL A 106 -5.28 6.91 14.23
CA VAL A 106 -6.70 6.62 13.95
C VAL A 106 -6.82 5.46 12.97
N LYS A 107 -7.89 4.69 13.12
CA LYS A 107 -8.37 3.75 12.11
C LYS A 107 -9.62 4.28 11.44
N ILE A 108 -9.78 4.04 10.15
CA ILE A 108 -11.04 4.29 9.43
C ILE A 108 -12.00 3.13 9.74
N THR A 109 -13.20 3.44 10.22
CA THR A 109 -14.24 2.44 10.60
C THR A 109 -15.48 2.49 9.72
N GLY A 110 -15.47 3.35 8.70
CA GLY A 110 -16.52 3.33 7.68
C GLY A 110 -16.36 4.37 6.60
N TYR A 111 -16.98 4.09 5.46
CA TYR A 111 -17.04 4.97 4.31
C TYR A 111 -18.50 5.14 3.84
N THR A 112 -18.99 6.38 3.83
CA THR A 112 -20.42 6.67 3.58
C THR A 112 -20.74 7.11 2.16
N GLU A 113 -19.73 7.38 1.34
CA GLU A 113 -19.93 7.76 -0.06
C GLU A 113 -19.99 6.53 -0.99
N ASN A 114 -20.57 6.75 -2.17
CA ASN A 114 -20.62 5.79 -3.28
C ASN A 114 -19.66 6.18 -4.42
N SER A 115 -18.56 6.88 -4.11
CA SER A 115 -17.52 7.16 -5.11
C SER A 115 -16.76 5.89 -5.46
N ASN A 116 -16.51 5.70 -6.76
CA ASN A 116 -15.71 4.60 -7.26
C ASN A 116 -14.20 4.87 -7.14
N ASP A 117 -13.80 6.13 -6.91
CA ASP A 117 -12.41 6.51 -6.65
C ASP A 117 -12.25 7.00 -5.20
N VAL A 118 -11.38 6.33 -4.45
CA VAL A 118 -11.20 6.55 -3.01
C VAL A 118 -9.77 6.99 -2.71
N VAL A 119 -9.64 8.16 -2.11
CA VAL A 119 -8.38 8.62 -1.52
C VAL A 119 -8.53 8.60 -0.01
N ILE A 120 -7.84 7.68 0.66
CA ILE A 120 -7.84 7.59 2.12
C ILE A 120 -6.91 8.69 2.64
N PRO A 121 -7.38 9.56 3.56
CA PRO A 121 -6.55 10.64 4.09
C PRO A 121 -5.39 10.07 4.90
N SER A 122 -4.20 10.68 4.80
CA SER A 122 -3.05 10.27 5.62
C SER A 122 -3.20 10.67 7.09
N CYS A 123 -4.02 11.68 7.40
CA CYS A 123 -4.32 12.14 8.75
C CYS A 123 -5.78 12.57 8.89
N ILE A 124 -6.35 12.40 10.08
CA ILE A 124 -7.65 12.96 10.48
C ILE A 124 -7.47 13.70 11.80
N ASN A 125 -7.88 14.98 11.85
CA ASN A 125 -7.75 15.85 13.01
C ASN A 125 -6.34 15.86 13.63
N GLY A 126 -5.31 15.95 12.76
CA GLY A 126 -3.91 15.96 13.17
C GLY A 126 -3.32 14.60 13.56
N LYS A 127 -4.12 13.54 13.64
CA LYS A 127 -3.66 12.17 13.95
C LYS A 127 -3.46 11.37 12.67
N LYS A 128 -2.38 10.59 12.59
CA LYS A 128 -2.10 9.72 11.44
C LYS A 128 -3.17 8.64 11.28
N VAL A 129 -3.57 8.38 10.05
CA VAL A 129 -4.37 7.19 9.71
C VAL A 129 -3.42 6.00 9.64
N ILE A 130 -3.54 5.09 10.61
CA ILE A 130 -2.68 3.92 10.76
C ILE A 130 -3.42 2.60 10.54
N GLY A 131 -4.74 2.64 10.35
CA GLY A 131 -5.56 1.45 10.18
C GLY A 131 -6.75 1.64 9.28
N ILE A 132 -7.16 0.56 8.63
CA ILE A 132 -8.44 0.44 7.93
C ILE A 132 -9.14 -0.74 8.58
N ASP A 133 -10.30 -0.50 9.17
CA ASP A 133 -11.04 -1.53 9.90
C ASP A 133 -11.72 -2.52 8.95
N GLU A 134 -12.33 -3.55 9.54
CA GLU A 134 -13.10 -4.56 8.83
C GLU A 134 -14.22 -3.94 7.95
N GLN A 135 -14.41 -4.49 6.76
CA GLN A 135 -15.51 -4.20 5.82
C GLN A 135 -15.70 -2.72 5.40
N VAL A 136 -14.77 -1.81 5.74
CA VAL A 136 -14.92 -0.36 5.51
C VAL A 136 -15.31 -0.01 4.07
N PHE A 137 -14.73 -0.72 3.10
CA PHE A 137 -14.97 -0.55 1.67
C PHE A 137 -15.55 -1.79 0.98
N HIS A 138 -16.13 -2.74 1.73
CA HIS A 138 -16.76 -3.94 1.17
C HIS A 138 -17.95 -3.58 0.26
N CYS A 139 -18.05 -4.21 -0.92
CA CYS A 139 -19.17 -4.04 -1.86
C CYS A 139 -19.45 -2.58 -2.28
N LYS A 140 -18.41 -1.75 -2.43
CA LYS A 140 -18.56 -0.32 -2.75
C LYS A 140 -18.44 0.03 -4.24
N ASN A 141 -18.23 -0.97 -5.11
CA ASN A 141 -17.96 -0.78 -6.53
C ASN A 141 -16.74 0.11 -6.82
N ILE A 142 -15.76 0.12 -5.91
CA ILE A 142 -14.55 0.94 -6.04
C ILE A 142 -13.69 0.41 -7.18
N THR A 143 -13.27 1.31 -8.07
CA THR A 143 -12.39 1.04 -9.20
C THR A 143 -10.93 1.41 -8.91
N SER A 144 -10.70 2.35 -7.99
CA SER A 144 -9.37 2.79 -7.58
C SER A 144 -9.34 3.22 -6.11
N VAL A 145 -8.24 2.89 -5.43
CA VAL A 145 -7.97 3.34 -4.07
C VAL A 145 -6.52 3.79 -3.91
N ILE A 146 -6.32 4.90 -3.20
CA ILE A 146 -5.02 5.32 -2.67
C ILE A 146 -4.99 5.06 -1.17
N ILE A 147 -4.14 4.11 -0.75
CA ILE A 147 -3.84 3.81 0.66
C ILE A 147 -2.58 4.61 1.04
N PRO A 148 -2.61 5.47 2.08
CA PRO A 148 -1.46 6.29 2.44
C PRO A 148 -0.37 5.48 3.18
N ASP A 149 0.89 5.91 3.05
CA ASP A 149 2.09 5.29 3.66
C ASP A 149 2.11 5.26 5.21
N GLY A 150 1.07 5.78 5.86
CA GLY A 150 0.90 5.69 7.31
C GLY A 150 0.19 4.41 7.76
N VAL A 151 -0.56 3.74 6.87
CA VAL A 151 -1.39 2.58 7.22
C VAL A 151 -0.52 1.40 7.60
N LYS A 152 -0.81 0.81 8.76
CA LYS A 152 -0.10 -0.34 9.35
C LYS A 152 -0.89 -1.63 9.23
N PHE A 153 -2.22 -1.55 9.27
CA PHE A 153 -3.07 -2.72 9.15
C PHE A 153 -4.30 -2.46 8.29
N ILE A 154 -4.75 -3.53 7.63
CA ILE A 154 -5.98 -3.55 6.85
C ILE A 154 -6.82 -4.74 7.33
N GLY A 155 -7.97 -4.46 7.95
CA GLY A 155 -8.84 -5.45 8.56
C GLY A 155 -9.58 -6.31 7.55
N ASP A 156 -10.19 -7.38 8.04
CA ASP A 156 -10.85 -8.39 7.23
C ASP A 156 -11.89 -7.77 6.27
N PHE A 157 -12.01 -8.35 5.08
CA PHE A 157 -12.95 -7.90 4.04
C PHE A 157 -12.84 -6.43 3.59
N ALA A 158 -11.87 -5.64 4.07
CA ALA A 158 -11.89 -4.18 3.95
C ALA A 158 -12.07 -3.67 2.52
N PHE A 159 -11.52 -4.35 1.51
CA PHE A 159 -11.64 -4.01 0.09
C PHE A 159 -12.28 -5.12 -0.75
N SER A 160 -12.98 -6.06 -0.13
CA SER A 160 -13.56 -7.21 -0.81
C SER A 160 -14.77 -6.84 -1.67
N GLU A 161 -14.99 -7.60 -2.73
CA GLU A 161 -16.11 -7.46 -3.67
C GLU A 161 -16.19 -6.06 -4.32
N ASN A 162 -15.06 -5.61 -4.88
CA ASN A 162 -14.94 -4.33 -5.58
C ASN A 162 -14.50 -4.55 -7.04
N GLN A 163 -14.14 -3.46 -7.72
CA GLN A 163 -13.75 -3.45 -9.14
C GLN A 163 -12.30 -2.97 -9.31
N LEU A 164 -11.46 -3.11 -8.28
CA LEU A 164 -10.07 -2.65 -8.30
C LEU A 164 -9.30 -3.38 -9.39
N THR A 165 -8.64 -2.63 -10.28
CA THR A 165 -7.84 -3.19 -11.38
C THR A 165 -6.33 -3.19 -11.10
N SER A 166 -5.91 -2.27 -10.23
CA SER A 166 -4.56 -2.13 -9.71
C SER A 166 -4.62 -1.71 -8.24
N LEU A 167 -3.57 -2.07 -7.50
CA LEU A 167 -3.45 -1.76 -6.09
C LEU A 167 -1.98 -1.66 -5.73
N LYS A 168 -1.62 -0.57 -5.04
CA LYS A 168 -0.33 -0.45 -4.35
C LYS A 168 -0.60 -0.53 -2.85
N ILE A 169 -0.14 -1.61 -2.23
CA ILE A 169 -0.13 -1.74 -0.77
C ILE A 169 1.14 -1.03 -0.26
N PRO A 170 1.03 -0.05 0.65
CA PRO A 170 2.21 0.64 1.16
C PRO A 170 3.12 -0.28 1.98
N ASN A 171 4.44 -0.03 1.95
CA ASN A 171 5.44 -0.77 2.73
C ASN A 171 5.32 -0.58 4.24
N SER A 172 4.45 0.31 4.69
CA SER A 172 4.11 0.48 6.10
C SER A 172 3.14 -0.58 6.62
N VAL A 173 2.40 -1.27 5.72
CA VAL A 173 1.35 -2.23 6.08
C VAL A 173 1.99 -3.53 6.52
N THR A 174 1.90 -3.85 7.81
CA THR A 174 2.45 -5.08 8.43
C THR A 174 1.43 -6.20 8.54
N ASP A 175 0.14 -5.88 8.65
CA ASP A 175 -0.92 -6.90 8.77
C ASP A 175 -2.00 -6.68 7.69
N ILE A 176 -2.28 -7.73 6.92
CA ILE A 176 -3.38 -7.80 5.96
C ILE A 176 -4.32 -8.90 6.44
N GLY A 177 -5.56 -8.52 6.75
CA GLY A 177 -6.60 -9.43 7.21
C GLY A 177 -7.02 -10.46 6.17
N LYS A 178 -8.01 -11.26 6.54
CA LYS A 178 -8.60 -12.27 5.67
C LYS A 178 -9.53 -11.62 4.65
N TYR A 179 -9.65 -12.24 3.47
CA TYR A 179 -10.56 -11.83 2.40
C TYR A 179 -10.36 -10.39 1.88
N VAL A 180 -9.29 -9.67 2.27
CA VAL A 180 -9.18 -8.20 2.12
C VAL A 180 -9.39 -7.72 0.70
N PHE A 181 -8.77 -8.36 -0.30
CA PHE A 181 -8.89 -7.98 -1.71
C PHE A 181 -9.62 -9.04 -2.54
N ARG A 182 -10.38 -9.93 -1.89
CA ARG A 182 -11.18 -10.96 -2.55
C ARG A 182 -12.16 -10.36 -3.56
N LYS A 183 -12.41 -11.07 -4.67
CA LYS A 183 -13.42 -10.70 -5.69
C LYS A 183 -13.20 -9.27 -6.20
N ASN A 184 -12.03 -9.05 -6.77
CA ASN A 184 -11.67 -7.81 -7.44
C ASN A 184 -11.28 -8.10 -8.90
N LYS A 185 -10.75 -7.10 -9.60
CA LYS A 185 -10.27 -7.22 -10.99
C LYS A 185 -8.76 -7.02 -11.07
N LEU A 186 -8.03 -7.26 -9.97
CA LEU A 186 -6.59 -6.97 -9.91
C LEU A 186 -5.86 -7.82 -10.93
N THR A 187 -5.03 -7.18 -11.75
CA THR A 187 -4.20 -7.85 -12.76
C THR A 187 -2.77 -8.09 -12.28
N SER A 188 -2.34 -7.28 -11.32
CA SER A 188 -1.07 -7.38 -10.60
C SER A 188 -1.25 -6.85 -9.17
N VAL A 189 -0.41 -7.34 -8.27
CA VAL A 189 -0.28 -6.82 -6.90
C VAL A 189 1.18 -6.90 -6.48
N THR A 190 1.66 -5.86 -5.81
CA THR A 190 2.94 -5.88 -5.09
C THR A 190 2.63 -6.03 -3.61
N ILE A 191 2.96 -7.18 -3.05
CA ILE A 191 2.83 -7.45 -1.62
C ILE A 191 4.07 -6.84 -0.93
N PRO A 192 3.91 -6.08 0.18
CA PRO A 192 5.04 -5.48 0.88
C PRO A 192 6.01 -6.48 1.49
N ASP A 193 7.31 -6.15 1.49
CA ASP A 193 8.37 -7.02 2.01
C ASP A 193 8.28 -7.32 3.51
N ASN A 194 7.53 -6.52 4.26
CA ASN A 194 7.34 -6.68 5.69
C ASN A 194 6.14 -7.57 6.06
N ILE A 195 5.48 -8.18 5.07
CA ILE A 195 4.44 -9.19 5.28
C ILE A 195 5.07 -10.56 5.51
N THR A 196 4.67 -11.23 6.59
CA THR A 196 5.12 -12.58 6.95
C THR A 196 4.11 -13.67 6.64
N TYR A 197 2.83 -13.34 6.51
CA TYR A 197 1.73 -14.27 6.23
C TYR A 197 0.84 -13.72 5.12
N ILE A 198 0.45 -14.58 4.17
CA ILE A 198 -0.60 -14.24 3.20
C ILE A 198 -1.88 -14.92 3.68
N SER A 199 -2.78 -14.11 4.25
CA SER A 199 -4.00 -14.54 4.92
C SER A 199 -5.01 -15.22 4.00
N GLU A 200 -5.90 -15.99 4.63
CA GLU A 200 -7.01 -16.69 4.00
C GLU A 200 -7.78 -15.80 3.00
N GLU A 201 -7.91 -16.28 1.76
CA GLU A 201 -8.61 -15.60 0.67
C GLU A 201 -8.17 -14.15 0.36
N ALA A 202 -7.01 -13.69 0.86
CA ALA A 202 -6.60 -12.28 0.76
C ALA A 202 -6.62 -11.74 -0.69
N PHE A 203 -6.28 -12.57 -1.67
CA PHE A 203 -6.26 -12.24 -3.10
C PHE A 203 -7.10 -13.22 -3.96
N SER A 204 -8.05 -13.90 -3.36
CA SER A 204 -8.95 -14.85 -4.04
C SER A 204 -9.85 -14.18 -5.08
N GLU A 205 -10.23 -14.89 -6.13
CA GLU A 205 -11.18 -14.46 -7.17
C GLU A 205 -10.76 -13.12 -7.82
N ASN A 206 -9.56 -13.10 -8.41
CA ASN A 206 -9.00 -11.92 -9.07
C ASN A 206 -8.58 -12.26 -10.52
N GLN A 207 -7.84 -11.35 -11.17
CA GLN A 207 -7.31 -11.56 -12.51
C GLN A 207 -5.77 -11.54 -12.54
N LEU A 208 -5.13 -11.89 -11.42
CA LEU A 208 -3.68 -11.79 -11.27
C LEU A 208 -3.00 -12.71 -12.29
N THR A 209 -2.13 -12.14 -13.12
CA THR A 209 -1.34 -12.91 -14.10
C THR A 209 0.04 -13.27 -13.56
N SER A 210 0.52 -12.46 -12.61
CA SER A 210 1.75 -12.64 -11.86
C SER A 210 1.57 -12.10 -10.44
N VAL A 211 2.26 -12.71 -9.48
CA VAL A 211 2.42 -12.18 -8.13
C VAL A 211 3.88 -12.35 -7.71
N THR A 212 4.43 -11.33 -7.07
CA THR A 212 5.72 -11.46 -6.36
C THR A 212 5.40 -11.68 -4.90
N ILE A 213 5.64 -12.89 -4.42
CA ILE A 213 5.52 -13.24 -2.99
C ILE A 213 6.83 -12.81 -2.33
N PRO A 214 6.80 -11.95 -1.29
CA PRO A 214 8.03 -11.50 -0.66
C PRO A 214 8.79 -12.63 0.02
N ALA A 215 10.12 -12.51 0.07
CA ALA A 215 10.97 -13.52 0.66
C ALA A 215 10.72 -13.72 2.17
N ASN A 216 10.15 -12.74 2.87
CA ASN A 216 9.86 -12.85 4.30
C ASN A 216 8.57 -13.62 4.62
N VAL A 217 7.78 -13.99 3.60
CA VAL A 217 6.57 -14.79 3.80
C VAL A 217 6.95 -16.21 4.21
N THR A 218 6.38 -16.67 5.32
CA THR A 218 6.58 -18.03 5.84
C THR A 218 5.39 -18.94 5.58
N GLN A 219 4.20 -18.37 5.37
CA GLN A 219 2.97 -19.14 5.20
C GLN A 219 1.99 -18.45 4.25
N ILE A 220 1.36 -19.27 3.43
CA ILE A 220 0.30 -18.90 2.49
C ILE A 220 -0.94 -19.69 2.88
N ASP A 221 -1.99 -18.99 3.31
CA ASP A 221 -3.19 -19.62 3.86
C ASP A 221 -4.14 -20.16 2.79
N ASN A 222 -5.20 -20.80 3.29
CA ASN A 222 -6.22 -21.41 2.45
C ASN A 222 -6.80 -20.39 1.47
N TRP A 223 -6.95 -20.82 0.21
CA TRP A 223 -7.51 -20.02 -0.88
C TRP A 223 -6.85 -18.65 -1.13
N ALA A 224 -5.66 -18.37 -0.60
CA ALA A 224 -5.02 -17.05 -0.67
C ALA A 224 -4.96 -16.45 -2.09
N PHE A 225 -4.69 -17.28 -3.10
CA PHE A 225 -4.66 -16.93 -4.52
C PHE A 225 -5.60 -17.81 -5.37
N TYR A 226 -6.67 -18.32 -4.75
CA TYR A 226 -7.69 -19.12 -5.45
C TYR A 226 -8.31 -18.34 -6.62
N GLU A 227 -8.61 -19.03 -7.71
CA GLU A 227 -9.33 -18.50 -8.88
C GLU A 227 -8.71 -17.21 -9.42
N ASN A 228 -7.52 -17.35 -9.98
CA ASN A 228 -6.75 -16.28 -10.60
C ASN A 228 -6.27 -16.70 -12.01
N LYS A 229 -5.34 -15.95 -12.60
CA LYS A 229 -4.77 -16.22 -13.93
C LYS A 229 -3.26 -16.42 -13.87
N LEU A 230 -2.71 -16.80 -12.71
CA LEU A 230 -1.26 -16.88 -12.49
C LEU A 230 -0.66 -17.92 -13.43
N THR A 231 0.35 -17.52 -14.18
CA THR A 231 1.05 -18.40 -15.14
C THR A 231 2.34 -18.96 -14.56
N SER A 232 2.93 -18.25 -13.60
CA SER A 232 4.12 -18.66 -12.85
C SER A 232 4.05 -18.08 -11.44
N ILE A 233 4.68 -18.77 -10.49
CA ILE A 233 4.95 -18.28 -9.14
C ILE A 233 6.36 -18.66 -8.72
N THR A 234 6.94 -17.86 -7.83
CA THR A 234 8.17 -18.21 -7.11
C THR A 234 7.80 -18.53 -5.67
N ILE A 235 8.11 -19.74 -5.22
CA ILE A 235 8.00 -20.14 -3.80
C ILE A 235 9.40 -20.05 -3.21
N HIS A 236 9.60 -19.11 -2.28
CA HIS A 236 10.89 -18.88 -1.63
C HIS A 236 11.17 -19.89 -0.52
N ASP A 237 12.46 -20.08 -0.20
CA ASP A 237 12.95 -21.04 0.80
C ASP A 237 12.57 -20.71 2.27
N ASN A 238 11.84 -19.62 2.50
CA ASN A 238 11.31 -19.27 3.82
C ASN A 238 9.87 -19.77 4.02
N ILE A 239 9.18 -20.17 2.94
CA ILE A 239 7.81 -20.69 3.02
C ILE A 239 7.85 -22.11 3.56
N THR A 240 7.11 -22.35 4.65
CA THR A 240 6.98 -23.65 5.30
C THR A 240 5.60 -24.27 5.11
N GLN A 241 4.57 -23.44 4.86
CA GLN A 241 3.19 -23.87 4.76
C GLN A 241 2.47 -23.26 3.56
N ILE A 242 1.78 -24.12 2.80
CA ILE A 242 0.86 -23.76 1.72
C ILE A 242 -0.51 -24.36 2.03
N GLY A 243 -1.52 -23.52 2.19
CA GLY A 243 -2.87 -23.90 2.62
C GLY A 243 -3.69 -24.62 1.55
N ASN A 244 -4.87 -25.07 1.96
CA ASN A 244 -5.83 -25.74 1.09
C ASN A 244 -6.23 -24.81 -0.05
N ASN A 245 -6.26 -25.32 -1.28
CA ASN A 245 -6.66 -24.56 -2.47
C ASN A 245 -5.90 -23.25 -2.72
N ALA A 246 -4.75 -23.01 -2.05
CA ALA A 246 -4.07 -21.72 -2.04
C ALA A 246 -3.78 -21.15 -3.44
N PHE A 247 -3.46 -22.02 -4.40
CA PHE A 247 -3.22 -21.69 -5.81
C PHE A 247 -4.12 -22.49 -6.77
N SER A 248 -5.26 -22.99 -6.29
CA SER A 248 -6.22 -23.72 -7.13
C SER A 248 -6.88 -22.79 -8.16
N TYR A 249 -7.30 -23.34 -9.30
CA TYR A 249 -7.91 -22.59 -10.41
C TYR A 249 -7.04 -21.44 -10.94
N ASN A 250 -5.80 -21.77 -11.27
CA ASN A 250 -4.84 -20.85 -11.90
C ASN A 250 -4.39 -21.40 -13.27
N LYS A 251 -3.31 -20.86 -13.83
CA LYS A 251 -2.75 -21.26 -15.12
C LYS A 251 -1.27 -21.65 -15.02
N LEU A 252 -0.84 -22.09 -13.85
CA LEU A 252 0.57 -22.45 -13.60
C LEU A 252 0.98 -23.59 -14.51
N THR A 253 2.12 -23.44 -15.19
CA THR A 253 2.65 -24.46 -16.12
C THR A 253 3.75 -25.31 -15.50
N SER A 254 4.49 -24.75 -14.54
CA SER A 254 5.53 -25.46 -13.81
C SER A 254 5.62 -24.95 -12.38
N LEU A 255 6.15 -25.79 -11.49
CA LEU A 255 6.31 -25.44 -10.09
C LEU A 255 7.64 -25.95 -9.55
N LYS A 256 8.30 -25.14 -8.72
CA LYS A 256 9.38 -25.57 -7.85
C LYS A 256 8.97 -25.31 -6.40
N ILE A 257 8.69 -26.37 -5.67
CA ILE A 257 8.43 -26.35 -4.23
C ILE A 257 9.78 -26.61 -3.53
N PRO A 258 10.26 -25.70 -2.68
CA PRO A 258 11.53 -25.88 -1.98
C PRO A 258 11.41 -26.83 -0.77
N ASN A 259 12.56 -27.35 -0.30
CA ASN A 259 12.65 -28.24 0.87
C ASN A 259 12.22 -27.60 2.19
N SER A 260 12.08 -26.27 2.23
CA SER A 260 11.51 -25.56 3.37
C SER A 260 10.02 -25.84 3.56
N VAL A 261 9.28 -26.18 2.50
CA VAL A 261 7.85 -26.46 2.58
C VAL A 261 7.64 -27.81 3.25
N THR A 262 7.06 -27.80 4.43
CA THR A 262 6.76 -29.00 5.23
C THR A 262 5.27 -29.37 5.20
N TYR A 263 4.41 -28.47 4.72
CA TYR A 263 2.98 -28.71 4.60
C TYR A 263 2.42 -28.16 3.29
N ILE A 264 1.65 -29.00 2.58
CA ILE A 264 0.81 -28.61 1.46
C ILE A 264 -0.63 -29.05 1.77
N GLY A 265 -1.56 -28.11 1.68
CA GLY A 265 -2.98 -28.34 1.88
C GLY A 265 -3.63 -29.10 0.73
N GLU A 266 -4.82 -29.62 0.97
CA GLU A 266 -5.63 -30.29 -0.04
C GLU A 266 -5.95 -29.33 -1.20
N ASP A 267 -5.82 -29.86 -2.42
CA ASP A 267 -6.06 -29.15 -3.69
C ASP A 267 -5.25 -27.87 -3.88
N ALA A 268 -4.15 -27.67 -3.13
CA ALA A 268 -3.37 -26.43 -3.13
C ALA A 268 -2.98 -25.95 -4.55
N PHE A 269 -2.76 -26.88 -5.49
CA PHE A 269 -2.37 -26.59 -6.87
C PHE A 269 -3.31 -27.23 -7.91
N SER A 270 -4.52 -27.61 -7.50
CA SER A 270 -5.51 -28.22 -8.39
C SER A 270 -5.99 -27.25 -9.48
N TYR A 271 -6.53 -27.80 -10.58
CA TYR A 271 -7.02 -27.03 -11.73
C TYR A 271 -6.01 -26.01 -12.30
N ASN A 272 -4.74 -26.38 -12.35
CA ASN A 272 -3.68 -25.66 -13.06
C ASN A 272 -3.35 -26.34 -14.41
N LYS A 273 -2.34 -25.81 -15.12
CA LYS A 273 -1.84 -26.35 -16.39
C LYS A 273 -0.45 -26.98 -16.25
N LEU A 274 -0.18 -27.57 -15.07
CA LEU A 274 1.14 -28.06 -14.71
C LEU A 274 1.57 -29.18 -15.65
N THR A 275 2.80 -29.09 -16.14
CA THR A 275 3.47 -30.16 -16.90
C THR A 275 4.73 -30.65 -16.20
N SER A 276 5.29 -29.86 -15.28
CA SER A 276 6.44 -30.25 -14.46
C SER A 276 6.36 -29.68 -13.05
N VAL A 277 6.64 -30.52 -12.07
CA VAL A 277 6.71 -30.13 -10.66
C VAL A 277 8.02 -30.67 -10.08
N THR A 278 8.83 -29.78 -9.51
CA THR A 278 9.92 -30.15 -8.61
C THR A 278 9.42 -30.00 -7.17
N MET A 279 9.54 -31.03 -6.35
CA MET A 279 9.04 -30.99 -4.97
C MET A 279 9.86 -31.86 -4.01
N PRO A 280 9.82 -31.57 -2.70
CA PRO A 280 10.49 -32.38 -1.69
C PRO A 280 9.99 -33.82 -1.66
N LYS A 281 10.90 -34.77 -1.42
CA LYS A 281 10.56 -36.20 -1.31
C LYS A 281 9.48 -36.51 -0.26
N ILE A 282 9.33 -35.67 0.77
CA ILE A 282 8.29 -35.85 1.79
C ILE A 282 6.84 -35.82 1.25
N PHE A 283 6.63 -35.30 0.03
CA PHE A 283 5.32 -35.25 -0.64
C PHE A 283 5.10 -36.35 -1.68
N GLU A 284 6.10 -37.21 -1.88
CA GLU A 284 5.99 -38.37 -2.77
C GLU A 284 4.82 -39.27 -2.34
N ASN A 285 4.12 -39.86 -3.31
CA ASN A 285 2.94 -40.74 -3.14
C ASN A 285 1.66 -40.04 -2.62
N ASN A 286 1.68 -38.71 -2.45
CA ASN A 286 0.53 -37.91 -2.05
C ASN A 286 0.09 -36.91 -3.12
N GLU A 287 0.57 -37.06 -4.36
CA GLU A 287 0.40 -36.09 -5.44
C GLU A 287 -1.08 -35.76 -5.70
N ARG A 288 -1.97 -36.76 -5.62
CA ARG A 288 -3.42 -36.59 -5.81
C ARG A 288 -4.07 -35.66 -4.78
N LYS A 289 -3.45 -35.48 -3.62
CA LYS A 289 -3.93 -34.55 -2.59
C LYS A 289 -3.72 -33.10 -2.99
N TYR A 290 -2.69 -32.81 -3.78
CA TYR A 290 -2.25 -31.42 -4.05
C TYR A 290 -2.52 -30.98 -5.48
N PHE A 291 -2.54 -31.93 -6.42
CA PHE A 291 -2.58 -31.68 -7.86
C PHE A 291 -3.69 -32.50 -8.54
N HIS A 292 -4.25 -31.94 -9.61
CA HIS A 292 -5.17 -32.64 -10.52
C HIS A 292 -4.47 -32.98 -11.85
N HIS A 293 -5.07 -33.89 -12.63
CA HIS A 293 -4.56 -34.32 -13.94
C HIS A 293 -3.10 -34.80 -13.94
N LEU A 294 -2.73 -35.62 -12.94
CA LEU A 294 -1.37 -36.11 -12.72
C LEU A 294 -0.70 -36.76 -13.95
N SER A 295 -1.49 -37.36 -14.85
CA SER A 295 -0.98 -37.99 -16.08
C SER A 295 -0.20 -37.03 -16.98
N ASN A 296 -0.39 -35.72 -16.80
CA ASN A 296 0.25 -34.69 -17.61
C ASN A 296 1.49 -34.09 -16.92
N ILE A 297 1.79 -34.51 -15.68
CA ILE A 297 2.82 -33.90 -14.83
C ILE A 297 4.03 -34.82 -14.72
N THR A 298 5.21 -34.28 -15.05
CA THR A 298 6.49 -34.90 -14.69
C THR A 298 6.92 -34.42 -13.31
N PHE A 299 7.09 -35.34 -12.36
CA PHE A 299 7.57 -35.04 -11.01
C PHE A 299 9.08 -35.26 -10.89
N ASN A 300 9.77 -34.28 -10.32
CA ASN A 300 11.19 -34.35 -9.97
C ASN A 300 11.34 -34.15 -8.46
N LEU A 301 11.95 -35.12 -7.77
CA LEU A 301 12.10 -35.06 -6.33
C LEU A 301 13.41 -34.37 -5.94
N ILE A 302 13.35 -33.55 -4.89
CA ILE A 302 14.50 -32.89 -4.23
C ILE A 302 14.51 -33.13 -2.71
#